data_AF-A0A382D5P3-F1
#
_entry.id   AF-A0A382D5P3-F1
#
_cell.length_a   1.000
_cell.length_b   1.000
_cell.length_c   1.000
_cell.angle_alpha   90.00
_cell.angle_beta   90.00
_cell.angle_gamma   90.00
#
_symmetry.space_group_name_H-M   'P 1'
#
loop_
_entity.id
_entity.type
_entity.pdbx_description
1 polymer ?
#
loop_
_entity_poly.entity_id
_entity_poly.type
_entity_poly.pdbx_seq_one_letter_code
_entity_poly.pdbx_strand_id
1 'polypeptide(L)' 'MNQFKFGLNTSTIRPSGLMDKIKIAASAGYEAIELWNDDLTAYEEDGGSLADVKSALEDH' A
#
# COMPACT_ATOMS: atom_id res chain seq x y z
N MET A 1 11.03 -6.74 -21.01
CA MET A 1 9.85 -6.64 -20.14
C MET A 1 9.78 -7.93 -19.33
N ASN A 2 9.77 -7.85 -18.01
CA ASN A 2 9.67 -9.02 -17.16
C ASN A 2 8.34 -9.73 -17.41
N GLN A 3 8.36 -11.06 -17.50
CA GLN A 3 7.16 -11.87 -17.77
C GLN A 3 6.19 -11.88 -16.57
N PHE A 4 6.66 -11.43 -15.39
CA PHE A 4 5.92 -11.40 -14.14
C PHE A 4 6.11 -10.06 -13.44
N LYS A 5 5.02 -9.53 -12.88
CA LYS A 5 5.03 -8.40 -11.96
C LYS A 5 5.15 -8.92 -10.53
N PHE A 6 6.03 -8.31 -9.75
CA PHE A 6 6.14 -8.63 -8.32
C PHE A 6 5.18 -7.76 -7.52
N GLY A 7 4.38 -8.39 -6.66
CA GLY A 7 3.50 -7.72 -5.71
C GLY A 7 4.01 -7.86 -4.28
N LEU A 8 3.90 -6.80 -3.47
CA LEU A 8 4.21 -6.85 -2.04
C LEU A 8 2.95 -7.13 -1.21
N ASN A 9 2.95 -8.22 -0.45
CA ASN A 9 1.98 -8.42 0.62
C ASN A 9 2.36 -7.59 1.84
N THR A 10 1.54 -6.60 2.18
CA THR A 10 1.83 -5.63 3.24
C THR A 10 1.81 -6.20 4.66
N SER A 11 1.33 -7.43 4.86
CA SER A 11 1.48 -8.13 6.15
C SER A 11 2.95 -8.39 6.50
N THR A 12 3.83 -8.49 5.49
CA THR A 12 5.28 -8.70 5.65
C THR A 12 5.99 -7.52 6.33
N ILE A 13 5.39 -6.34 6.30
CA ILE A 13 5.98 -5.08 6.81
C ILE A 13 5.15 -4.45 7.93
N ARG A 14 4.35 -5.24 8.66
CA ARG A 14 3.75 -4.79 9.93
C ARG A 14 4.86 -4.47 10.94
N PRO A 15 4.72 -3.40 11.77
CA PRO A 15 3.50 -2.63 12.04
C PRO A 15 3.39 -1.29 11.29
N SER A 16 4.08 -1.09 10.15
CA SER A 16 4.05 0.19 9.42
C SER A 16 2.62 0.65 9.08
N GLY A 17 2.39 1.97 9.09
CA GLY A 17 1.10 2.57 8.72
C GLY A 17 0.77 2.36 7.24
N LEU A 18 -0.52 2.47 6.88
CA LEU A 18 -1.01 2.22 5.53
C LEU A 18 -0.26 3.02 4.45
N MET A 19 -0.11 4.33 4.65
CA MET A 19 0.55 5.21 3.68
C MET A 19 2.05 4.92 3.56
N ASP A 20 2.71 4.58 4.67
CA ASP A 20 4.11 4.14 4.66
C ASP A 20 4.28 2.82 3.92
N LYS A 21 3.36 1.87 4.07
CA LYS A 21 3.38 0.60 3.35
C LYS A 21 3.35 0.79 1.83
N ILE A 22 2.52 1.71 1.34
CA ILE A 22 2.45 2.08 -0.09
C ILE A 22 3.80 2.66 -0.55
N LYS A 23 4.32 3.64 0.18
CA LYS A 23 5.63 4.26 -0.13
C LYS A 23 6.78 3.25 -0.11
N ILE A 24 6.79 2.32 0.85
CA ILE A 24 7.81 1.27 0.96
C ILE A 24 7.74 0.32 -0.24
N ALA A 25 6.54 -0.13 -0.64
CA ALA A 25 6.37 -1.01 -1.79
C ALA A 25 6.94 -0.38 -3.07
N ALA A 26 6.61 0.89 -3.32
CA ALA A 26 7.10 1.66 -4.44
C ALA A 26 8.63 1.84 -4.40
N SER A 27 9.15 2.26 -3.24
CA SER A 27 10.59 2.49 -3.04
C SER A 27 11.41 1.20 -3.19
N ALA A 28 10.81 0.05 -2.88
CA ALA A 28 11.43 -1.27 -3.05
C ALA A 28 11.30 -1.83 -4.48
N GLY A 29 10.60 -1.14 -5.38
CA GLY A 29 10.46 -1.54 -6.78
C GLY A 29 9.40 -2.59 -7.07
N TYR A 30 8.43 -2.78 -6.17
CA TYR A 30 7.26 -3.62 -6.46
C TYR A 30 6.30 -2.91 -7.42
N GLU A 31 5.75 -3.66 -8.37
CA GLU A 31 4.80 -3.16 -9.38
C GLU A 31 3.34 -3.37 -8.98
N ALA A 32 3.11 -4.05 -7.86
CA ALA A 32 1.79 -4.29 -7.29
C ALA A 32 1.88 -4.34 -5.75
N ILE A 33 0.74 -4.15 -5.10
CA ILE A 33 0.64 -4.19 -3.64
C ILE A 33 -0.68 -4.86 -3.24
N GLU A 34 -0.61 -5.67 -2.19
CA GLU A 34 -1.77 -6.27 -1.55
C GLU A 34 -1.99 -5.59 -0.19
N LEU A 35 -3.06 -4.78 -0.12
CA LEU A 35 -3.52 -4.09 1.08
C LEU A 35 -4.47 -4.99 1.88
N TRP A 36 -4.55 -4.76 3.20
CA TRP A 36 -5.45 -5.48 4.10
C TRP A 36 -6.59 -4.58 4.56
N ASN A 37 -7.81 -5.13 4.67
CA ASN A 37 -8.99 -4.38 5.10
C ASN A 37 -8.80 -3.73 6.47
N ASP A 38 -8.16 -4.39 7.43
CA ASP A 38 -7.92 -3.82 8.76
C ASP A 38 -7.12 -2.50 8.71
N ASP A 39 -6.13 -2.41 7.80
CA ASP A 39 -5.35 -1.18 7.62
C ASP A 39 -6.19 -0.09 6.94
N LEU A 40 -7.05 -0.45 5.98
CA LEU A 40 -7.96 0.48 5.30
C LEU A 40 -8.99 1.05 6.28
N THR A 41 -9.64 0.18 7.05
CA THR A 41 -10.63 0.56 8.06
C THR A 41 -10.00 1.44 9.13
N ALA A 42 -8.83 1.07 9.66
CA ALA A 42 -8.13 1.91 10.63
C ALA A 42 -7.78 3.30 10.06
N TYR A 43 -7.37 3.37 8.79
CA TYR A 43 -7.08 4.64 8.13
C TYR A 43 -8.33 5.53 7.96
N GLU A 44 -9.48 4.94 7.61
CA GLU A 44 -10.76 5.67 7.56
C GLU A 44 -11.21 6.13 8.96
N GLU A 45 -11.04 5.29 9.99
CA GLU A 45 -11.36 5.62 11.39
C GLU A 45 -10.49 6.76 11.94
N ASP A 46 -9.23 6.84 11.50
CA ASP A 46 -8.30 7.93 11.83
C ASP A 46 -8.54 9.21 10.99
N GLY A 47 -9.58 9.22 10.14
CA GLY A 47 -10.02 10.39 9.38
C GLY A 47 -9.45 10.51 7.97
N GLY A 48 -8.75 9.49 7.48
CA GLY A 48 -8.34 9.38 6.09
C GLY A 48 -9.47 8.91 5.17
N SER A 49 -9.21 8.86 3.85
CA SER A 49 -10.17 8.36 2.87
C SER A 49 -9.55 7.36 1.89
N LEU A 50 -10.36 6.47 1.33
CA LEU A 50 -9.92 5.58 0.25
C LEU A 50 -9.50 6.33 -1.02
N ALA A 51 -9.95 7.59 -1.19
CA ALA A 51 -9.47 8.46 -2.26
C ALA A 51 -7.99 8.82 -2.05
N ASP A 52 -7.56 9.09 -0.82
CA ASP A 52 -6.15 9.35 -0.50
C ASP A 52 -5.29 8.11 -0.77
N VAL A 53 -5.79 6.93 -0.40
CA VAL A 53 -5.13 5.64 -0.68
C VAL A 53 -4.94 5.46 -2.18
N LYS A 54 -5.99 5.70 -2.97
CA LYS A 54 -5.91 5.65 -4.43
C LYS A 54 -4.89 6.64 -4.97
N SER A 55 -4.91 7.90 -4.51
CA SER A 55 -3.94 8.92 -4.95
C SER A 55 -2.51 8.50 -4.63
N ALA A 56 -2.24 7.96 -3.44
CA ALA A 56 -0.90 7.46 -3.09
C ALA A 56 -0.46 6.25 -3.92
N LEU A 57 -1.39 5.42 -4.40
CA LEU A 57 -1.10 4.33 -5.33
C LEU A 57 -0.85 4.82 -6.77
N GLU A 58 -1.39 5.99 -7.16
CA GLU A 58 -1.19 6.59 -8.48
C GLU A 58 0.07 7.47 -8.53
N ASP A 59 0.48 8.06 -7.40
CA ASP A 59 1.71 8.86 -7.26
C ASP A 59 2.99 8.02 -7.32
N HIS A 60 2.87 6.70 -7.24
CA HIS A 60 3.97 5.73 -7.10
C HIS A 60 3.94 4.66 -8.20
#